data_AF-A0A7K0SKC9-F1
#
_entry.id   AF-A0A7K0SKC9-F1
#
_cell.length_a   1.000
_cell.length_b   1.000
_cell.length_c   1.000
_cell.angle_alpha   90.00
_cell.angle_beta   90.00
_cell.angle_gamma   90.00
#
_symmetry.space_group_name_H-M   'P 1'
#
loop_
_entity.id
_entity.type
_entity.pdbx_description
1 polymer ?
#
loop_
_entity_poly.entity_id
_entity_poly.type
_entity_poly.pdbx_seq_one_letter_code
_entity_poly.pdbx_strand_id
1 'polypeptide(L)' 'IRSKIEPDPANPQFIMTVRGLGYKFET' A
#
# COMPACT_ATOMS: atom_id res chain seq x y z
N ILE A 1 5.16 7.83 0.25
CA ILE A 1 5.92 6.83 1.02
C ILE A 1 6.07 5.48 0.32
N ARG A 2 5.10 5.07 -0.51
CA ARG A 2 5.17 3.82 -1.28
C ARG A 2 6.49 3.61 -2.01
N SER A 3 7.02 4.64 -2.68
CA SER A 3 8.32 4.60 -3.37
C SER A 3 9.53 4.28 -2.49
N LYS A 4 9.40 4.31 -1.16
CA LYS A 4 10.47 3.99 -0.22
C LYS A 4 10.37 2.58 0.37
N ILE A 5 9.18 1.95 0.32
CA ILE A 5 8.90 0.70 1.04
C ILE A 5 8.29 -0.39 0.16
N GLU A 6 7.59 -0.03 -0.92
CA GLU A 6 7.02 -0.98 -1.87
C GLU A 6 8.11 -1.40 -2.88
N PRO A 7 8.20 -2.68 -3.26
CA PRO A 7 9.11 -3.12 -4.32
C PRO A 7 8.74 -2.51 -5.68
N ASP A 8 7.45 -2.37 -5.96
CA ASP A 8 6.90 -1.67 -7.13
C ASP A 8 5.78 -0.72 -6.69
N PRO A 9 5.95 0.60 -6.84
CA PRO A 9 4.93 1.59 -6.48
C PRO A 9 3.62 1.43 -7.26
N ALA A 10 3.64 0.81 -8.44
CA ALA A 10 2.45 0.55 -9.25
C ALA A 10 1.65 -0.66 -8.77
N ASN A 11 2.30 -1.57 -8.02
CA ASN A 11 1.71 -2.80 -7.50
C ASN A 11 1.91 -2.88 -5.96
N PRO A 12 1.16 -2.08 -5.17
CA PRO A 12 1.36 -1.98 -3.72
C PRO A 12 0.99 -3.28 -3.00
N GLN A 13 1.91 -3.78 -2.17
CA GLN A 13 1.75 -4.99 -1.36
C GLN A 13 1.57 -4.64 0.13
N PHE A 14 2.23 -3.59 0.61
CA PHE A 14 2.20 -3.23 2.03
C PHE A 14 1.06 -2.27 2.34
N ILE A 15 0.87 -1.23 1.53
CA ILE A 15 -0.17 -0.22 1.75
C ILE A 15 -1.34 -0.44 0.80
N MET A 16 -2.33 -1.20 1.26
CA MET A 16 -3.55 -1.48 0.50
C MET A 16 -4.61 -0.40 0.74
N THR A 17 -5.25 0.05 -0.34
CA THR A 17 -6.40 0.95 -0.25
C THR A 17 -7.68 0.14 -0.14
N VAL A 18 -8.39 0.28 0.98
CA VAL A 18 -9.69 -0.33 1.23
C VAL A 18 -10.77 0.72 1.02
N ARG A 19 -11.58 0.54 -0.02
CA ARG A 19 -12.65 1.48 -0.37
C ARG A 19 -13.64 1.64 0.79
N GLY A 20 -13.94 2.88 1.16
CA GLY A 20 -14.84 3.21 2.27
C GLY A 20 -14.24 3.12 3.67
N LEU A 21 -13.00 2.65 3.83
CA LEU A 21 -12.31 2.54 5.13
C LEU A 21 -10.98 3.29 5.20
N GLY A 22 -10.25 3.40 4.09
CA GLY A 22 -8.96 4.10 4.03
C GLY A 22 -7.82 3.17 3.62
N TYR A 23 -6.75 3.15 4.40
CA TYR A 23 -5.55 2.34 4.11
C TYR A 23 -5.34 1.26 5.16
N LYS A 24 -4.98 0.07 4.70
CA LYS A 24 -4.54 -1.05 5.54
C LYS A 24 -3.06 -1.30 5.28
N PHE A 25 -2.32 -1.53 6.36
CA PHE A 25 -0.94 -2.00 6.29
C PHE A 25 -0.92 -3.52 6.47
N GLU A 26 -0.31 -4.24 5.53
CA GLU A 26 -0.01 -5.67 5.61
C GLU A 26 1.51 -5.87 5.63
N THR A 27 1.98 -6.91 6.34
CA THR A 27 3.41 -7.19 6.58
C THR A 27 3.88 -8.34 5.72
#